data_AF-A0A9P0JFX0-F1
#
_entry.id   AF-A0A9P0JFX0-F1
#
_cell.length_a   1.000
_cell.length_b   1.000
_cell.length_c   1.000
_cell.angle_alpha   90.00
_cell.angle_beta   90.00
_cell.angle_gamma   90.00
#
_symmetry.space_group_name_H-M   'P 1'
#
loop_
_entity.id
_entity.type
_entity.pdbx_description
1 polymer ?
#
loop_
_entity_poly.entity_id
_entity_poly.type
_entity_poly.pdbx_seq_one_letter_code
_entity_poly.pdbx_strand_id
1 'polypeptide(L)'
;MYQMFNKSIISTYLKSKRLKWVGHIWRSEGTAKNLFTGRLNGKRPRGRPRQRWVDRMKMDLTKISEDLIRVEDSEDRNRWKDVVEAAKVLNGL
;
A
#
# COMPACT_ATOMS: atom_id res chain seq x y z
N MET A 1 -24.43 21.96 -0.87
CA MET A 1 -24.62 20.57 -1.36
C MET A 1 -23.27 19.93 -1.71
N TYR A 2 -22.32 19.80 -0.75
CA TYR A 2 -21.08 18.98 -0.83
C TYR A 2 -20.46 18.83 0.59
N GLN A 3 -21.31 18.56 1.58
CA GLN A 3 -20.94 17.98 2.88
C GLN A 3 -21.56 16.58 2.78
N MET A 4 -20.90 15.43 2.81
CA MET A 4 -19.89 14.93 3.73
C MET A 4 -19.40 13.60 3.15
N PHE A 5 -18.38 13.59 2.30
CA PHE A 5 -17.51 12.42 2.34
C PHE A 5 -16.52 12.70 3.46
N ASN A 6 -16.72 12.06 4.60
CA ASN A 6 -15.79 12.17 5.71
C ASN A 6 -14.40 11.77 5.17
N LYS A 7 -13.49 12.75 5.07
CA LYS A 7 -12.20 12.63 4.39
C LYS A 7 -11.38 11.44 4.94
N SER A 8 -11.60 11.12 6.23
CA SER A 8 -11.03 9.94 6.88
C SER A 8 -11.50 8.64 6.22
N ILE A 9 -12.81 8.48 5.97
CA ILE A 9 -13.43 7.28 5.38
C ILE A 9 -12.93 7.03 3.96
N ILE A 10 -12.85 8.07 3.12
CA ILE A 10 -12.28 7.91 1.76
C ILE A 10 -10.81 7.50 1.87
N SER A 11 -10.04 8.15 2.74
CA SER A 11 -8.62 7.85 2.91
C SER A 11 -8.38 6.40 3.37
N THR A 12 -9.12 5.89 4.37
CA THR A 12 -9.00 4.50 4.83
C THR A 12 -9.43 3.51 3.76
N TYR A 13 -10.51 3.80 3.02
CA TYR A 13 -10.93 2.98 1.88
C TYR A 13 -9.83 2.88 0.82
N LEU A 14 -9.26 4.01 0.38
CA LEU A 14 -8.20 4.04 -0.62
C LEU A 14 -6.93 3.30 -0.15
N LYS A 15 -6.55 3.42 1.12
CA LYS A 15 -5.45 2.65 1.70
C LYS A 15 -5.74 1.14 1.64
N SER A 16 -6.92 0.71 2.07
CA SER A 16 -7.30 -0.71 2.05
C SER A 16 -7.27 -1.30 0.62
N LYS A 17 -7.74 -0.54 -0.38
CA LYS A 17 -7.69 -0.95 -1.79
C LYS A 17 -6.27 -1.05 -2.31
N ARG A 18 -5.40 -0.12 -1.93
CA ARG A 18 -3.98 -0.16 -2.28
C ARG A 18 -3.28 -1.38 -1.71
N LEU A 19 -3.51 -1.70 -0.44
CA LEU A 19 -2.93 -2.89 0.20
C LEU A 19 -3.49 -4.19 -0.39
N LYS A 20 -4.79 -4.24 -0.68
CA LYS A 20 -5.39 -5.38 -1.40
C LYS A 20 -4.72 -5.60 -2.76
N TRP A 21 -4.51 -4.54 -3.53
CA TRP A 21 -3.85 -4.60 -4.83
C TRP A 21 -2.39 -5.04 -4.70
N VAL A 22 -1.64 -4.47 -3.75
CA VAL A 22 -0.25 -4.84 -3.49
C VAL A 22 -0.10 -6.32 -3.17
N GLY A 23 -0.92 -6.86 -2.26
CA GLY A 23 -0.83 -8.29 -1.92
C GLY A 23 -1.31 -9.20 -3.07
N HIS A 24 -2.11 -8.68 -4.01
CA HIS A 24 -2.39 -9.39 -5.25
C HIS A 24 -1.18 -9.38 -6.18
N ILE A 25 -0.50 -8.24 -6.37
CA ILE A 25 0.72 -8.14 -7.19
C ILE A 25 1.82 -9.04 -6.64
N TRP A 26 2.02 -9.05 -5.32
CA TRP A 26 3.05 -9.87 -4.69
C TRP A 26 2.84 -11.37 -4.90
N ARG A 27 1.58 -11.83 -4.84
CA ARG A 27 1.21 -13.22 -5.12
C ARG A 27 1.04 -13.53 -6.61
N SER A 28 1.06 -12.51 -7.48
CA SER A 28 0.97 -12.71 -8.92
C SER A 28 2.31 -13.13 -9.48
N GLU A 29 2.30 -13.88 -10.57
CA GLU A 29 3.50 -14.18 -11.33
C GLU A 29 3.58 -13.30 -12.58
N GLY A 30 4.80 -12.98 -13.01
CA GLY A 30 5.06 -12.29 -14.27
C GLY A 30 5.36 -10.78 -14.15
N THR A 31 5.04 -10.06 -15.23
CA THR A 31 5.55 -8.69 -15.48
C THR A 31 5.16 -7.67 -14.41
N ALA A 32 3.98 -7.81 -13.81
CA ALA A 32 3.50 -6.87 -12.79
C ALA A 32 4.31 -6.95 -11.50
N LYS A 33 4.58 -8.16 -11.00
CA LYS A 33 5.49 -8.39 -9.86
C LYS A 33 6.91 -7.92 -10.19
N ASN A 34 7.41 -8.26 -11.38
CA ASN A 34 8.75 -7.84 -11.83
C ASN A 34 8.89 -6.32 -11.94
N LEU A 35 7.88 -5.61 -12.41
CA LEU A 35 7.90 -4.14 -12.46
C LEU A 35 7.80 -3.53 -11.05
N PHE A 36 7.04 -4.16 -10.17
CA PHE A 36 6.84 -3.71 -8.80
C PHE A 36 8.10 -3.88 -7.93
N THR A 37 8.77 -5.02 -8.03
CA THR A 37 10.01 -5.33 -7.30
C THR A 37 11.27 -4.86 -8.03
N GLY A 38 11.17 -4.67 -9.34
CA GLY A 38 12.27 -4.33 -10.22
C GLY A 38 12.87 -2.96 -9.88
N ARG A 39 14.21 -2.92 -9.85
CA ARG A 39 14.93 -1.65 -9.83
C ARG A 39 14.96 -1.09 -11.25
N LEU A 40 14.23 -0.01 -11.50
CA LEU A 40 14.41 0.76 -12.73
C LEU A 40 15.84 1.31 -12.74
N ASN A 41 16.65 0.78 -13.65
CA ASN A 41 18.02 1.24 -13.87
C ASN A 41 17.98 2.64 -14.47
N GLY A 42 18.59 3.61 -13.78
CA GLY A 42 18.60 5.02 -14.19
C GLY A 42 18.90 5.95 -13.02
N LYS A 43 19.51 7.11 -13.32
CA LYS A 43 19.77 8.15 -12.33
C LYS A 43 18.47 8.92 -12.06
N ARG A 44 18.13 9.12 -10.79
CA ARG A 44 16.98 9.95 -10.43
C ARG A 44 17.22 11.39 -10.92
N PRO A 45 16.19 12.10 -11.42
CA PRO A 45 16.33 13.50 -11.77
C PRO A 45 16.75 14.31 -10.54
N ARG A 46 17.49 15.40 -10.76
CA ARG A 46 17.83 16.36 -9.71
C ARG A 46 16.55 17.08 -9.26
N GLY A 47 16.43 17.31 -7.95
CA GLY A 47 15.21 17.85 -7.32
C GLY A 47 14.46 16.80 -6.51
N ARG A 48 13.25 17.13 -6.03
CA ARG A 48 12.43 16.21 -5.22
C ARG A 48 12.00 15.01 -6.06
N PRO A 49 12.47 13.78 -5.78
CA PRO A 49 12.04 12.61 -6.52
C PRO A 49 10.54 12.39 -6.34
N ARG A 50 9.85 11.97 -7.41
CA ARG A 50 8.45 11.54 -7.29
C ARG A 50 8.35 10.35 -6.34
N GLN A 51 7.34 10.34 -5.48
CA GLN A 51 7.06 9.22 -4.59
C GLN A 51 6.78 7.96 -5.42
N ARG A 52 7.50 6.87 -5.13
CA ARG A 52 7.24 5.59 -5.78
C ARG A 52 6.00 4.93 -5.19
N TRP A 53 5.39 4.05 -5.96
CA TRP A 53 4.30 3.19 -5.47
C TRP A 53 4.72 2.38 -4.25
N VAL A 54 5.92 1.79 -4.27
CA VAL A 54 6.48 1.03 -3.14
C VAL A 54 6.63 1.92 -1.90
N ASP A 55 7.10 3.16 -2.05
CA ASP A 55 7.25 4.09 -0.93
C ASP A 55 5.89 4.44 -0.32
N ARG A 56 4.87 4.65 -1.17
CA ARG A 56 3.50 4.94 -0.72
C ARG A 56 2.87 3.75 0.01
N MET A 57 3.09 2.53 -0.48
CA MET A 57 2.64 1.31 0.19
C MET A 57 3.31 1.15 1.55
N LYS A 58 4.64 1.33 1.63
CA LYS A 58 5.36 1.25 2.91
C LYS A 58 4.77 2.20 3.93
N MET A 59 4.51 3.45 3.55
CA MET A 59 3.83 4.41 4.41
C MET A 59 2.43 3.96 4.88
N ASP A 60 1.68 3.25 4.04
CA ASP A 60 0.36 2.74 4.47
C ASP A 60 0.50 1.55 5.44
N LEU A 61 1.51 0.69 5.25
CA LEU A 61 1.82 -0.41 6.18
C LEU A 61 2.34 0.10 7.53
N THR A 62 3.26 1.05 7.53
CA THR A 62 3.79 1.69 8.75
C THR A 62 2.66 2.34 9.58
N LYS A 63 1.61 2.84 8.92
CA LYS A 63 0.42 3.39 9.61
C LYS A 63 -0.46 2.34 10.27
N ILE A 64 -0.34 1.07 9.88
CA ILE A 64 -1.10 -0.05 10.44
C ILE A 64 -0.31 -0.71 11.57
N SER A 65 0.99 -0.89 11.36
CA SER A 65 1.91 -1.40 12.35
C SER A 65 3.28 -0.80 12.06
N GLU A 66 3.98 -0.27 13.06
CA GLU A 66 5.32 0.31 12.96
C GLU A 66 6.34 -0.73 12.45
N ASP A 67 6.34 -0.93 11.13
CA ASP A 67 7.19 -1.81 10.33
C ASP A 67 7.17 -3.32 10.67
N LEU A 68 6.18 -3.77 11.46
CA LEU A 68 5.99 -5.19 11.77
C LEU A 68 5.45 -6.00 10.58
N ILE A 69 4.61 -5.38 9.75
CA ILE A 69 4.01 -6.01 8.57
C ILE A 69 4.81 -5.61 7.33
N ARG A 70 5.24 -6.62 6.57
CA ARG A 70 5.89 -6.48 5.28
C ARG A 70 4.98 -6.95 4.16
N VAL A 71 5.35 -6.64 2.91
CA VAL A 71 4.54 -7.07 1.76
C VAL A 71 4.61 -8.58 1.53
N GLU A 72 5.72 -9.19 1.95
CA GLU A 72 5.97 -10.63 1.95
C GLU A 72 4.94 -11.39 2.79
N ASP A 73 4.40 -10.77 3.86
CA ASP A 73 3.31 -11.34 4.65
C ASP A 73 2.03 -11.58 3.83
N SER A 74 1.94 -11.00 2.63
CA SER A 74 0.80 -11.16 1.74
C SER A 74 0.67 -12.55 1.11
N GLU A 75 1.71 -13.38 1.20
CA GLU A 75 1.66 -14.80 0.82
C GLU A 75 0.61 -15.56 1.65
N ASP A 76 0.52 -15.26 2.95
CA ASP A 76 -0.59 -15.70 3.79
C ASP A 76 -1.82 -14.82 3.52
N ARG A 77 -2.78 -15.39 2.78
CA ARG A 77 -4.02 -14.69 2.41
C ARG A 77 -4.85 -14.27 3.62
N ASN A 78 -4.86 -15.05 4.70
CA ASN A 78 -5.66 -14.77 5.89
C ASN A 78 -5.01 -13.63 6.66
N ARG A 79 -3.71 -13.73 6.94
CA ARG A 79 -2.92 -12.66 7.55
C ARG A 79 -3.06 -11.37 6.75
N TRP A 80 -2.95 -11.42 5.42
CA TRP A 80 -3.11 -10.23 4.58
C TRP A 80 -4.53 -9.64 4.59
N LYS A 81 -5.55 -10.49 4.67
CA LYS A 81 -6.93 -10.05 4.80
C LYS A 81 -7.10 -9.22 6.08
N ASP A 82 -6.53 -9.68 7.19
CA ASP A 82 -6.58 -8.97 8.46
C ASP A 82 -5.90 -7.60 8.38
N VAL A 83 -4.75 -7.51 7.71
CA VAL A 83 -4.07 -6.23 7.43
C VAL A 83 -4.96 -5.29 6.62
N VAL A 84 -5.61 -5.80 5.56
CA VAL A 84 -6.51 -5.00 4.71
C VAL A 84 -7.74 -4.54 5.47
N GLU A 85 -8.30 -5.35 6.37
CA GLU A 85 -9.42 -4.96 7.22
C GLU A 85 -9.00 -3.94 8.27
N ALA A 86 -7.85 -4.12 8.93
CA ALA A 86 -7.29 -3.14 9.86
C ALA A 86 -7.13 -1.76 9.19
N ALA A 87 -6.68 -1.73 7.93
CA ALA A 87 -6.54 -0.50 7.15
C ALA A 87 -7.87 0.27 6.93
N LYS A 88 -9.02 -0.43 6.91
CA LYS A 88 -10.34 0.20 6.76
C LYS A 88 -10.80 0.86 8.06
N VAL A 89 -10.47 0.25 9.19
CA VAL A 89 -10.91 0.67 10.53
C VAL A 89 -10.02 1.77 11.11
N LEU A 90 -8.77 1.86 10.67
CA LEU A 90 -7.78 2.84 11.14
C LEU A 90 -8.10 4.26 10.65
N ASN A 91 -9.14 4.86 11.24
CA ASN A 91 -9.42 6.28 11.17
C ASN A 91 -8.27 7.03 11.86
N GLY A 92 -7.78 8.08 11.21
CA GLY A 92 -6.59 8.79 11.67
C GLY A 92 -6.65 9.19 13.14
N LEU A 93 -5.54 8.96 13.84
CA LEU A 93 -5.09 9.83 14.92
C LEU A 93 -5.09 11.29 14.46
#